data_AF-A0A3S5B2W4-F1
#
_entry.id   AF-A0A3S5B2W4-F1
#
_cell.length_a   1.000
_cell.length_b   1.000
_cell.length_c   1.000
_cell.angle_alpha   90.00
_cell.angle_beta   90.00
_cell.angle_gamma   90.00
#
_symmetry.space_group_name_H-M   'P 1'
#
loop_
_entity.id
_entity.type
_entity.pdbx_description
1 polymer ?
#
loop_
_entity_poly.entity_id
_entity_poly.type
_entity_poly.pdbx_seq_one_letter_code
_entity_poly.pdbx_strand_id
1 'polypeptide(L)'
;MTLVYLLLSLGIFVFGEFLEESIVIQLADGPHANYLNLLDLFCFGSYVDYCQKKDQFPDLSDAQIRKLKQLTIIDEAYTCRQIPYKILMDKLSISSLRELEDLIIDLMYLEAITGKLDQQRALLDVDSAIGRDVKQEEITHLHTSLTQWCERVDYVLNHLANEIKLAHVQRQEVDTHKEQLTNEAAALKIAIKSQLRKAQSDASRMDIDECLGLPELMLP
;
A
#
# COMPACT_ATOMS: atom_id res chain seq x y z
N MET A 1 19.91 -29.49 28.52
CA MET A 1 21.02 -28.51 28.44
C MET A 1 20.98 -27.73 27.13
N THR A 2 20.93 -28.36 25.95
CA THR A 2 20.96 -27.68 24.65
C THR A 2 19.78 -26.74 24.36
N LEU A 3 18.53 -27.15 24.63
CA LEU A 3 17.33 -26.31 24.37
C LEU A 3 17.35 -24.97 25.12
N VAL A 4 17.76 -24.96 26.40
CA VAL A 4 17.82 -23.74 27.22
C VAL A 4 18.84 -22.74 26.68
N TYR A 5 20.00 -23.22 26.21
CA TYR A 5 21.00 -22.37 25.56
C TYR A 5 20.54 -21.86 24.19
N LEU A 6 19.78 -22.67 23.45
CA LEU A 6 19.25 -22.28 22.16
C LEU A 6 18.25 -21.13 22.26
N LEU A 7 17.35 -21.15 23.25
CA LEU A 7 16.42 -20.04 23.53
C LEU A 7 17.15 -18.74 23.91
N LEU A 8 18.37 -18.84 24.43
CA LEU A 8 19.20 -17.72 24.84
C LEU A 8 20.19 -17.24 23.77
N SER A 9 20.18 -17.87 22.60
CA SER A 9 21.09 -17.48 21.52
C SER A 9 20.77 -16.07 21.00
N LEU A 10 21.84 -15.30 20.78
CA LEU A 10 21.74 -13.94 20.28
C LEU A 10 21.35 -13.97 18.79
N GLY A 11 20.41 -13.12 18.38
CA GLY A 11 19.99 -13.01 16.98
C GLY A 11 19.04 -14.09 16.45
N ILE A 12 18.81 -15.20 17.18
CA ILE A 12 17.81 -16.20 16.78
C ILE A 12 16.46 -15.84 17.39
N PHE A 13 15.46 -15.59 16.55
CA PHE A 13 14.10 -15.30 16.99
C PHE A 13 13.06 -16.26 16.40
N VAL A 14 13.48 -17.19 15.54
CA VAL A 14 12.64 -18.18 14.87
C VAL A 14 12.95 -19.54 15.47
N PHE A 15 11.92 -20.27 15.90
CA PHE A 15 12.09 -21.54 16.63
C PHE A 15 11.25 -22.70 16.08
N GLY A 16 10.43 -22.47 15.05
CA GLY A 16 9.47 -23.42 14.50
C GLY A 16 10.10 -24.71 13.99
N GLU A 17 11.26 -24.63 13.34
CA GLU A 17 12.00 -25.81 12.85
C GLU A 17 12.35 -26.77 13.99
N PHE A 18 12.62 -26.26 15.19
CA PHE A 18 12.92 -27.10 16.36
C PHE A 18 11.68 -27.81 16.91
N LEU A 19 10.48 -27.28 16.67
CA LEU A 19 9.24 -27.89 17.12
C LEU A 19 8.89 -29.15 16.30
N GLU A 20 9.38 -29.22 15.06
CA GLU A 20 9.18 -30.36 14.15
C GLU A 20 10.18 -31.50 14.37
N GLU A 21 11.22 -31.28 15.17
CA GLU A 21 12.25 -32.29 15.45
C GLU A 21 11.68 -33.46 16.26
N SER A 22 11.97 -34.69 15.82
CA SER A 22 11.44 -35.92 16.44
C SER A 22 11.83 -36.05 17.91
N ILE A 23 13.00 -35.53 18.30
CA ILE A 23 13.45 -35.51 19.70
C ILE A 23 12.53 -34.64 20.54
N VAL A 24 12.16 -33.47 20.02
CA VAL A 24 11.32 -32.48 20.70
C VAL A 24 9.90 -33.02 20.85
N ILE A 25 9.34 -33.65 19.81
CA ILE A 25 8.03 -34.30 19.89
C ILE A 25 7.98 -35.38 20.98
N GLN A 26 9.05 -36.17 21.13
CA GLN A 26 9.13 -37.22 22.16
C GLN A 26 9.21 -36.68 23.60
N LEU A 27 9.57 -35.40 23.80
CA LEU A 27 9.53 -34.77 25.13
C LEU A 27 8.10 -34.58 25.66
N ALA A 28 7.07 -34.66 24.80
CA ALA A 28 5.67 -34.44 25.18
C ALA A 28 5.15 -35.50 26.15
N ASP A 29 5.61 -36.73 25.97
CA ASP A 29 5.23 -37.87 26.81
C ASP A 29 6.14 -38.03 28.05
N GLY A 30 7.11 -37.13 28.22
CA GLY A 30 8.13 -37.21 29.25
C GLY A 30 7.90 -36.29 30.46
N PRO A 31 8.74 -36.40 31.51
CA PRO A 31 8.72 -35.51 32.68
C PRO A 31 9.12 -34.06 32.36
N HIS A 32 9.50 -33.78 31.10
CA HIS A 32 9.94 -32.49 30.60
C HIS A 32 8.93 -31.84 29.64
N ALA A 33 7.68 -32.30 29.63
CA ALA A 33 6.60 -31.74 28.80
C ALA A 33 6.45 -30.21 28.95
N ASN A 34 6.72 -29.66 30.15
CA ASN A 34 6.67 -28.21 30.39
C ASN A 34 7.67 -27.41 29.54
N TYR A 35 8.78 -28.02 29.09
CA TYR A 35 9.72 -27.37 28.18
C TYR A 35 9.21 -27.27 26.75
N LEU A 36 8.26 -28.13 26.34
CA LEU A 36 7.58 -27.97 25.06
C LEU A 36 6.59 -26.84 25.09
N ASN A 37 5.83 -26.70 26.18
CA ASN A 37 4.97 -25.54 26.38
C ASN A 37 5.80 -24.24 26.36
N LEU A 38 7.02 -24.27 26.93
CA LEU A 38 7.94 -23.16 26.87
C LEU A 38 8.41 -22.87 25.43
N LEU A 39 8.74 -23.89 24.65
CA LEU A 39 9.12 -23.70 23.25
C LEU A 39 7.96 -23.12 22.43
N ASP A 40 6.75 -23.65 22.61
CA ASP A 40 5.52 -23.17 21.96
C ASP A 40 5.21 -21.70 22.32
N LEU A 41 5.42 -21.33 23.59
CA LEU A 41 5.35 -19.94 24.06
C LEU A 41 6.38 -19.03 23.36
N PHE A 42 7.60 -19.51 23.12
CA PHE A 42 8.63 -18.73 22.42
C PHE A 42 8.34 -18.62 20.90
N CYS A 43 7.82 -19.68 20.28
CA CYS A 43 7.42 -19.67 18.87
C CYS A 43 6.23 -18.74 18.62
N PHE A 44 5.18 -18.83 19.44
CA PHE A 44 3.89 -18.22 19.11
C PHE A 44 3.25 -17.37 20.20
N GLY A 45 3.72 -17.45 21.44
CA GLY A 45 3.14 -16.71 22.56
C GLY A 45 3.81 -15.37 22.83
N SER A 46 3.35 -14.70 23.87
CA SER A 46 3.84 -13.39 24.31
C SER A 46 4.25 -13.42 25.79
N TYR A 47 4.90 -12.35 26.25
CA TYR A 47 5.20 -12.18 27.68
C TYR A 47 3.93 -12.16 28.54
N VAL A 48 2.82 -11.64 28.01
CA VAL A 48 1.53 -11.64 28.69
C VAL A 48 1.02 -13.08 28.90
N ASP A 49 1.18 -13.95 27.90
CA ASP A 49 0.77 -15.36 28.00
C ASP A 49 1.56 -16.11 29.08
N TYR A 50 2.84 -15.81 29.21
CA TYR A 50 3.69 -16.33 30.29
C TYR A 50 3.18 -15.90 31.66
N CYS A 51 2.87 -14.62 31.83
CA CYS A 51 2.34 -14.09 33.09
C CYS A 51 0.99 -14.70 33.48
N GLN A 52 0.12 -14.98 32.51
CA GLN A 52 -1.21 -15.56 32.75
C GLN A 52 -1.17 -17.05 33.08
N LYS A 53 -0.23 -17.80 32.50
CA LYS A 53 -0.15 -19.27 32.65
C LYS A 53 1.14 -19.71 33.34
N LYS A 54 1.60 -18.94 34.33
CA LYS A 54 2.89 -19.18 35.00
C LYS A 54 3.02 -20.60 35.57
N ASP A 55 1.90 -21.19 36.02
CA ASP A 55 1.86 -22.55 36.57
C ASP A 55 2.15 -23.66 35.54
N GLN A 56 2.05 -23.36 34.23
CA GLN A 56 2.25 -24.31 33.13
C GLN A 56 3.68 -24.30 32.58
N PHE A 57 4.51 -23.34 33.02
CA PHE A 57 5.85 -23.10 32.51
C PHE A 57 6.90 -23.31 33.62
N PRO A 58 8.13 -23.73 33.27
CA PRO A 58 9.24 -23.71 34.22
C PRO A 58 9.65 -22.25 34.51
N ASP A 59 10.26 -22.02 35.68
CA ASP A 59 10.78 -20.70 36.04
C ASP A 59 11.82 -20.21 35.02
N LEU A 60 11.57 -19.02 34.47
CA LEU A 60 12.45 -18.39 33.49
C LEU A 60 13.51 -17.54 34.19
N SER A 61 14.74 -17.64 33.67
CA SER A 61 15.82 -16.72 34.04
C SER A 61 15.56 -15.32 33.48
N ASP A 62 16.18 -14.29 34.07
CA ASP A 62 16.06 -12.90 33.63
C ASP A 62 16.43 -12.73 32.14
N ALA A 63 17.39 -13.50 31.65
CA ALA A 63 17.80 -13.49 30.24
C ALA A 63 16.71 -14.07 29.32
N GLN A 64 16.03 -15.14 29.73
CA GLN A 64 14.91 -15.71 28.97
C GLN A 64 13.68 -14.79 29.00
N ILE A 65 13.41 -14.15 30.14
CA ILE A 65 12.36 -13.13 30.26
C ILE A 65 12.65 -11.96 29.32
N ARG A 66 13.90 -11.48 29.28
CA ARG A 66 14.33 -10.44 28.34
C ARG A 66 14.07 -10.86 26.89
N LYS A 67 14.43 -12.08 26.51
CA LYS A 67 14.18 -12.61 25.16
C LYS A 67 12.69 -12.70 24.83
N LEU A 68 11.86 -13.13 25.77
CA LEU A 68 10.41 -13.21 25.56
C LEU A 68 9.77 -11.81 25.41
N LYS A 69 10.25 -10.83 26.19
CA LYS A 69 9.90 -9.42 26.01
C LYS A 69 10.29 -8.91 24.60
N GLN A 70 11.50 -9.23 24.14
CA GLN A 70 11.98 -8.91 22.80
C GLN A 70 11.08 -9.52 21.70
N LEU A 71 10.73 -10.80 21.82
CA LEU A 71 9.81 -11.48 20.88
C LEU A 71 8.42 -10.82 20.86
N THR A 72 7.93 -10.40 22.03
CA THR A 72 6.64 -9.69 22.14
C THR A 72 6.68 -8.33 21.41
N ILE A 73 7.80 -7.62 21.46
CA ILE A 73 7.96 -6.35 20.71
C ILE A 73 8.00 -6.62 19.21
N ILE A 74 8.69 -7.67 18.76
CA ILE A 74 8.76 -8.06 17.34
C ILE A 74 7.37 -8.39 16.80
N ASP A 75 6.58 -9.15 17.57
CA ASP A 75 5.20 -9.53 17.19
C ASP A 75 4.28 -8.30 17.07
N GLU A 76 4.41 -7.35 18.00
CA GLU A 76 3.68 -6.08 17.92
C GLU A 76 4.13 -5.24 16.71
N ALA A 77 5.44 -5.20 16.45
CA ALA A 77 6.05 -4.48 15.33
C ALA A 77 5.66 -5.08 13.96
N TYR A 78 5.39 -6.38 13.90
CA TYR A 78 4.87 -7.04 12.73
C TYR A 78 3.42 -6.61 12.43
N THR A 79 2.62 -6.39 13.47
CA THR A 79 1.19 -6.11 13.34
C THR A 79 0.89 -4.61 13.19
N CYS A 80 1.67 -3.73 13.85
CA CYS A 80 1.38 -2.31 13.95
C CYS A 80 2.60 -1.46 13.56
N ARG A 81 2.39 -0.58 12.58
CA ARG A 81 3.43 0.34 12.11
C ARG A 81 3.77 1.45 13.11
N GLN A 82 2.80 1.89 13.91
CA GLN A 82 3.00 2.94 14.91
C GLN A 82 2.52 2.41 16.26
N ILE A 83 3.44 2.16 17.17
CA ILE A 83 3.14 1.52 18.45
C ILE A 83 3.34 2.51 19.58
N PRO A 84 2.29 2.89 20.31
CA PRO A 84 2.42 3.68 21.53
C PRO A 84 3.22 2.96 22.60
N TYR A 85 4.16 3.68 23.23
CA TYR A 85 4.98 3.14 24.31
C TYR A 85 4.15 2.58 25.45
N LYS A 86 3.00 3.20 25.75
CA LYS A 86 2.07 2.70 26.77
C LYS A 86 1.63 1.25 26.49
N ILE A 87 1.31 0.92 25.24
CA ILE A 87 0.89 -0.45 24.87
C ILE A 87 2.04 -1.43 25.10
N LEU A 88 3.26 -1.07 24.70
CA LEU A 88 4.44 -1.91 24.93
C LEU A 88 4.74 -2.06 26.43
N MET A 89 4.72 -0.97 27.19
CA MET A 89 4.95 -1.00 28.64
C MET A 89 3.94 -1.89 29.36
N ASP A 90 2.66 -1.80 29.00
CA ASP A 90 1.58 -2.63 29.56
C ASP A 90 1.79 -4.11 29.19
N LYS A 91 2.05 -4.44 27.92
CA LYS A 91 2.28 -5.82 27.46
C LYS A 91 3.55 -6.45 28.04
N LEU A 92 4.59 -5.66 28.28
CA LEU A 92 5.89 -6.13 28.77
C LEU A 92 6.00 -6.04 30.30
N SER A 93 4.98 -5.47 30.97
CA SER A 93 5.00 -5.12 32.40
C SER A 93 6.25 -4.33 32.80
N ILE A 94 6.62 -3.33 32.00
CA ILE A 94 7.78 -2.46 32.22
C ILE A 94 7.30 -1.13 32.79
N SER A 95 7.88 -0.70 33.91
CA SER A 95 7.59 0.59 34.53
C SER A 95 8.51 1.72 34.05
N SER A 96 9.71 1.38 33.59
CA SER A 96 10.73 2.35 33.16
C SER A 96 10.74 2.54 31.66
N LEU A 97 10.53 3.77 31.20
CA LEU A 97 10.66 4.13 29.79
C LEU A 97 12.06 3.78 29.25
N ARG A 98 13.10 3.98 30.06
CA ARG A 98 14.47 3.70 29.68
C ARG A 98 14.71 2.22 29.39
N GLU A 99 14.13 1.35 30.20
CA GLU A 99 14.23 -0.10 30.00
C GLU A 99 13.56 -0.52 28.68
N LEU A 100 12.41 0.08 28.35
CA LEU A 100 11.74 -0.15 27.07
C LEU A 100 12.61 0.31 25.89
N GLU A 101 13.13 1.54 25.95
CA GLU A 101 13.98 2.09 24.89
C GLU A 101 15.25 1.25 24.68
N ASP A 102 15.91 0.82 25.77
CA ASP A 102 17.11 -0.02 25.69
C ASP A 102 16.79 -1.39 25.03
N LEU A 103 15.63 -2.00 25.31
CA LEU A 103 15.20 -3.23 24.64
C LEU A 103 14.92 -3.04 23.14
N ILE A 104 14.29 -1.92 22.77
CA ILE A 104 14.02 -1.59 21.37
C ILE A 104 15.35 -1.34 20.64
N ILE A 105 16.27 -0.63 21.28
CA ILE A 105 17.61 -0.36 20.74
C ILE A 105 18.35 -1.69 20.53
N ASP A 106 18.35 -2.60 21.51
CA ASP A 106 18.93 -3.94 21.36
C ASP A 106 18.36 -4.68 20.15
N LEU A 107 17.05 -4.60 19.92
CA LEU A 107 16.40 -5.21 18.75
C LEU A 107 16.80 -4.56 17.43
N MET A 108 16.98 -3.24 17.41
CA MET A 108 17.48 -2.51 16.23
C MET A 108 18.93 -2.88 15.92
N TYR A 109 19.78 -3.05 16.95
CA TYR A 109 21.17 -3.50 16.77
C TYR A 109 21.26 -4.94 16.25
N LEU A 110 20.31 -5.79 16.59
CA LEU A 110 20.21 -7.16 16.07
C LEU A 110 19.52 -7.23 14.70
N GLU A 111 19.18 -6.09 14.10
CA GLU A 111 18.44 -5.98 12.83
C GLU A 111 17.09 -6.71 12.84
N ALA A 112 16.55 -7.00 14.02
CA ALA A 112 15.25 -7.65 14.17
C ALA A 112 14.10 -6.68 13.87
N ILE A 113 14.30 -5.39 14.17
CA ILE A 113 13.34 -4.32 13.87
C ILE A 113 14.12 -3.14 13.28
N THR A 114 13.52 -2.49 12.30
CA THR A 114 13.99 -1.23 11.72
C THR A 114 12.89 -0.19 11.88
N GLY A 115 13.29 1.03 12.24
CA GLY A 115 12.33 2.09 12.54
C GLY A 115 12.96 3.24 13.30
N LYS A 116 12.12 4.07 13.92
CA LYS A 116 12.51 5.27 14.66
C LYS A 116 11.76 5.35 15.99
N LEU A 117 12.47 5.78 17.01
CA LEU A 117 11.89 6.12 18.31
C LEU A 117 11.46 7.59 18.29
N ASP A 118 10.16 7.84 18.42
CA ASP A 118 9.61 9.18 18.60
C ASP A 118 9.31 9.41 20.09
N GLN A 119 10.28 10.00 20.78
CA GLN A 119 10.17 10.27 22.21
C GLN A 119 9.18 11.40 22.52
N GLN A 120 8.92 12.32 21.58
CA GLN A 120 7.96 13.43 21.81
C GLN A 120 6.53 12.92 21.81
N ARG A 121 6.21 12.00 20.90
CA ARG A 121 4.87 11.39 20.79
C ARG A 121 4.74 10.11 21.61
N ALA A 122 5.83 9.62 22.19
CA ALA A 122 5.92 8.33 22.87
C ALA A 122 5.46 7.17 21.97
N LEU A 123 6.00 7.13 20.75
CA LEU A 123 5.69 6.15 19.72
C LEU A 123 6.95 5.44 19.22
N LEU A 124 6.81 4.17 18.87
CA LEU A 124 7.75 3.45 18.01
C LEU A 124 7.17 3.44 16.60
N ASP A 125 7.84 4.14 15.68
CA ASP A 125 7.54 4.08 14.26
C ASP A 125 8.35 2.94 13.64
N VAL A 126 7.67 1.88 13.21
CA VAL A 126 8.26 0.68 12.62
C VAL A 126 8.26 0.81 11.10
N ASP A 127 9.41 0.56 10.48
CA ASP A 127 9.57 0.48 9.03
C ASP A 127 9.52 -0.97 8.55
N SER A 128 10.19 -1.89 9.24
CA SER A 128 10.14 -3.33 9.00
C SER A 128 10.50 -4.10 10.27
N ALA A 129 9.92 -5.29 10.44
CA ALA A 129 10.25 -6.22 11.51
C ALA A 129 10.43 -7.62 10.92
N ILE A 130 11.28 -8.44 11.56
CA ILE A 130 11.41 -9.84 11.20
C ILE A 130 10.13 -10.60 11.53
N GLY A 131 9.80 -11.60 10.72
CA GLY A 131 8.78 -12.58 11.07
C GLY A 131 9.32 -13.57 12.09
N ARG A 132 8.49 -13.96 13.07
CA ARG A 132 8.84 -14.95 14.08
C ARG A 132 8.59 -16.37 13.55
N ASP A 133 7.52 -17.02 14.01
CA ASP A 133 7.08 -18.33 13.53
C ASP A 133 5.63 -18.21 13.09
N VAL A 134 5.28 -18.91 12.01
CA VAL A 134 3.93 -18.88 11.43
C VAL A 134 3.25 -20.19 11.77
N LYS A 135 2.04 -20.12 12.33
CA LYS A 135 1.24 -21.33 12.56
C LYS A 135 0.71 -21.87 11.25
N GLN A 136 0.54 -23.18 11.16
CA GLN A 136 -0.04 -23.83 9.98
C GLN A 136 -1.42 -23.24 9.60
N GLU A 137 -2.22 -22.85 10.60
CA GLU A 137 -3.53 -22.22 10.40
C GLU A 137 -3.41 -20.85 9.71
N GLU A 138 -2.37 -20.07 10.04
CA GLU A 138 -2.13 -18.72 9.52
C GLU A 138 -1.67 -18.73 8.06
N ILE A 139 -1.10 -19.83 7.57
CA ILE A 139 -0.70 -19.98 6.16
C ILE A 139 -1.90 -19.79 5.23
N THR A 140 -3.07 -20.30 5.61
CA THR A 140 -4.30 -20.13 4.82
C THR A 140 -4.76 -18.67 4.78
N HIS A 141 -4.62 -17.96 5.90
CA HIS A 141 -4.93 -16.54 5.99
C HIS A 141 -3.95 -15.69 5.17
N LEU A 142 -2.65 -16.04 5.19
CA LEU A 142 -1.62 -15.40 4.39
C LEU A 142 -1.87 -15.58 2.90
N HIS A 143 -2.18 -16.81 2.46
CA HIS A 143 -2.56 -17.08 1.08
C HIS A 143 -3.76 -16.21 0.65
N THR A 144 -4.82 -16.20 1.46
CA THR A 144 -6.03 -15.42 1.18
C THR A 144 -5.72 -13.91 1.09
N SER A 145 -4.92 -13.39 2.01
CA SER A 145 -4.54 -11.97 2.04
C SER A 145 -3.73 -11.57 0.80
N LEU A 146 -2.81 -12.43 0.36
CA LEU A 146 -2.02 -12.23 -0.86
C LEU A 146 -2.90 -12.30 -2.11
N THR A 147 -3.81 -13.27 -2.20
CA THR A 147 -4.76 -13.35 -3.32
C THR A 147 -5.62 -12.10 -3.42
N GLN A 148 -6.20 -11.65 -2.31
CA GLN A 148 -6.98 -10.41 -2.28
C GLN A 148 -6.14 -9.19 -2.67
N TRP A 149 -4.85 -9.17 -2.31
CA TRP A 149 -3.97 -8.09 -2.72
C TRP A 149 -3.72 -8.09 -4.23
N CYS A 150 -3.46 -9.25 -4.83
CA CYS A 150 -3.35 -9.39 -6.29
C CYS A 150 -4.63 -8.93 -6.99
N GLU A 151 -5.80 -9.39 -6.53
CA GLU A 151 -7.10 -8.98 -7.08
C GLU A 151 -7.33 -7.47 -6.99
N ARG A 152 -6.92 -6.83 -5.88
CA ARG A 152 -6.98 -5.37 -5.74
C ARG A 152 -6.07 -4.66 -6.74
N VAL A 153 -4.86 -5.16 -6.95
CA VAL A 153 -3.92 -4.60 -7.94
C VAL A 153 -4.51 -4.72 -9.35
N ASP A 154 -5.02 -5.90 -9.72
CA ASP A 154 -5.66 -6.12 -11.01
C ASP A 154 -6.89 -5.23 -11.21
N TYR A 155 -7.71 -5.07 -10.17
CA TYR A 155 -8.86 -4.16 -10.21
C TYR A 155 -8.43 -2.72 -10.49
N VAL A 156 -7.43 -2.20 -9.77
CA VAL A 156 -6.94 -0.82 -9.95
C VAL A 156 -6.33 -0.63 -11.33
N LEU A 157 -5.57 -1.60 -11.83
CA LEU A 157 -4.98 -1.55 -13.17
C LEU A 157 -6.05 -1.54 -14.26
N ASN A 158 -7.06 -2.41 -14.16
CA ASN A 158 -8.16 -2.45 -15.12
C ASN A 158 -9.02 -1.18 -15.07
N HIS A 159 -9.29 -0.67 -13.86
CA HIS A 159 -9.99 0.59 -13.68
C HIS A 159 -9.23 1.73 -14.36
N LEU A 160 -7.92 1.86 -14.12
CA LEU A 160 -7.10 2.89 -14.74
C LEU A 160 -7.06 2.75 -16.28
N ALA A 161 -6.93 1.52 -16.79
CA ALA A 161 -6.95 1.27 -18.23
C ALA A 161 -8.29 1.68 -18.87
N ASN A 162 -9.41 1.46 -18.18
CA ASN A 162 -10.73 1.88 -18.66
C ASN A 162 -10.88 3.41 -18.62
N GLU A 163 -10.45 4.07 -17.55
CA GLU A 163 -10.48 5.54 -17.46
C GLU A 163 -9.64 6.20 -18.57
N ILE A 164 -8.46 5.64 -18.88
CA ILE A 164 -7.63 6.10 -19.99
C ILE A 164 -8.37 5.94 -21.33
N LYS A 165 -9.02 4.80 -21.58
CA LYS A 165 -9.81 4.57 -22.80
C LYS A 165 -10.97 5.57 -22.91
N LEU A 166 -11.71 5.81 -21.83
CA LEU A 166 -12.82 6.77 -21.81
C LEU A 166 -12.33 8.19 -22.10
N ALA A 167 -11.22 8.61 -21.48
CA ALA A 167 -10.61 9.91 -21.74
C ALA A 167 -10.16 10.06 -23.20
N HIS A 168 -9.62 9.00 -23.81
CA HIS A 168 -9.27 9.00 -25.24
C HIS A 168 -10.49 9.15 -26.15
N VAL A 169 -11.58 8.41 -25.87
CA VAL A 169 -12.83 8.51 -26.66
C VAL A 169 -13.41 9.92 -26.58
N GLN A 170 -13.52 10.48 -25.36
CA GLN A 170 -14.03 11.85 -25.17
C GLN A 170 -13.16 12.88 -25.89
N ARG A 171 -11.83 12.72 -25.83
CA ARG A 171 -10.92 13.61 -26.56
C ARG A 171 -11.11 13.51 -28.07
N GLN A 172 -11.27 12.30 -28.60
CA GLN A 172 -11.52 12.08 -30.02
C GLN A 172 -12.85 12.69 -30.48
N GLU A 173 -13.91 12.58 -29.67
CA GLU A 173 -15.20 13.23 -29.93
C GLU A 173 -15.05 14.76 -29.98
N VAL A 174 -14.32 15.35 -29.03
CA VAL A 174 -14.06 16.80 -29.02
C VAL A 174 -13.24 17.22 -30.25
N ASP A 175 -12.21 16.46 -30.61
CA ASP A 175 -11.35 16.77 -31.74
C ASP A 175 -12.12 16.68 -33.07
N THR A 176 -12.93 15.63 -33.27
CA THR A 176 -13.80 15.50 -34.45
C THR A 176 -14.87 16.58 -34.53
N HIS A 177 -15.48 16.95 -33.40
CA HIS A 177 -16.46 18.04 -33.37
C HIS A 177 -15.82 19.39 -33.73
N LYS A 178 -14.60 19.67 -33.23
CA LYS A 178 -13.83 20.86 -33.62
C LYS A 178 -13.52 20.85 -35.11
N GLU A 179 -13.08 19.73 -35.67
CA GLU A 179 -12.82 19.61 -37.11
C GLU A 179 -14.07 19.90 -37.95
N GLN A 180 -15.23 19.34 -37.58
CA GLN A 180 -16.51 19.61 -38.24
C GLN A 180 -16.85 21.11 -38.23
N LEU A 181 -16.77 21.75 -37.06
CA LEU A 181 -17.02 23.19 -36.93
C LEU A 181 -16.04 24.02 -37.78
N THR A 182 -14.77 23.65 -37.83
CA THR A 182 -13.78 24.37 -38.67
C THR A 182 -14.07 24.19 -40.16
N ASN A 183 -14.51 23.00 -40.59
CA ASN A 183 -14.87 22.72 -41.97
C ASN A 183 -16.14 23.45 -42.40
N GLU A 184 -17.17 23.45 -41.55
CA GLU A 184 -18.40 24.22 -41.77
C GLU A 184 -18.12 25.73 -41.85
N ALA A 185 -17.31 26.26 -40.94
CA ALA A 185 -16.89 27.66 -40.96
C ALA A 185 -16.12 28.01 -42.25
N ALA A 186 -15.24 27.13 -42.72
CA ALA A 186 -14.52 27.30 -43.98
C ALA A 186 -15.46 27.26 -45.20
N ALA A 187 -16.41 26.32 -45.22
CA ALA A 187 -17.41 26.19 -46.29
C ALA A 187 -18.34 27.42 -46.34
N LEU A 188 -18.83 27.89 -45.19
CA LEU A 188 -19.63 29.11 -45.07
C LEU A 188 -18.84 30.33 -45.57
N LYS A 189 -17.56 30.45 -45.21
CA LYS A 189 -16.70 31.54 -45.67
C LYS A 189 -16.53 31.54 -47.19
N ILE A 190 -16.39 30.37 -47.83
CA ILE A 190 -16.31 30.23 -49.28
C ILE A 190 -17.65 30.60 -49.93
N ALA A 191 -18.77 30.14 -49.38
CA ALA A 191 -20.11 30.43 -49.88
C ALA A 191 -20.45 31.94 -49.81
N ILE A 192 -20.12 32.60 -48.70
CA ILE A 192 -20.28 34.06 -48.57
C ILE A 192 -19.43 34.78 -49.63
N LYS A 193 -18.17 34.36 -49.82
CA LYS A 193 -17.26 34.98 -50.80
C LYS A 193 -17.74 34.77 -52.24
N SER A 194 -18.34 33.64 -52.57
CA SER A 194 -18.88 33.38 -53.91
C SER A 194 -20.19 34.14 -54.18
N GLN A 195 -21.06 34.27 -53.18
CA GLN A 195 -22.25 35.13 -53.26
C GLN A 195 -21.88 36.60 -53.45
N LEU A 196 -20.87 37.09 -52.73
CA LEU A 196 -20.37 38.45 -52.89
C LEU A 196 -19.86 38.72 -54.32
N ARG A 197 -19.15 37.74 -54.92
CA ARG A 197 -18.69 37.84 -56.32
C ARG A 197 -19.84 37.86 -57.33
N LYS A 198 -20.89 37.05 -57.12
CA LYS A 198 -22.09 37.06 -57.97
C LYS A 198 -22.86 38.38 -57.87
N ALA A 199 -23.03 38.91 -56.67
CA ALA A 199 -23.68 40.21 -56.47
C ALA A 199 -22.92 41.34 -57.16
N GLN A 200 -21.57 41.28 -57.16
CA GLN A 200 -20.74 42.22 -57.91
C GLN A 200 -20.87 42.06 -59.44
N SER A 201 -20.97 40.83 -59.97
CA SER A 201 -21.16 40.62 -61.41
C SER A 201 -22.56 41.00 -61.91
N ASP A 202 -23.59 40.81 -61.09
CA ASP A 202 -24.97 41.20 -61.43
C ASP A 202 -25.13 42.73 -61.37
N ALA A 203 -24.47 43.41 -60.44
CA ALA A 203 -24.39 44.87 -60.43
C ALA A 203 -23.71 45.41 -61.70
N SER A 204 -22.61 44.79 -62.15
CA SER A 204 -21.94 45.17 -63.41
C SER A 204 -22.74 44.83 -64.69
N ARG A 205 -23.73 43.92 -64.63
CA ARG A 205 -24.64 43.64 -65.76
C ARG A 205 -25.81 44.62 -65.85
N MET A 206 -26.20 45.26 -64.75
CA MET A 206 -27.26 46.28 -64.74
C MET A 206 -26.77 47.66 -65.22
N ASP A 207 -25.46 47.89 -65.27
CA ASP A 207 -24.85 49.15 -65.74
C ASP A 207 -24.69 49.24 -67.28
N ILE A 208 -25.22 48.30 -68.07
CA ILE A 208 -25.00 48.25 -69.54
C ILE A 208 -26.21 48.72 -70.37
N ASP A 209 -27.42 48.88 -69.81
CA ASP A 209 -28.63 49.11 -70.62
C ASP A 209 -29.20 50.54 -70.64
N GLU A 210 -28.47 51.56 -70.18
CA GLU A 210 -28.93 52.97 -70.23
C GLU A 210 -28.05 53.87 -71.12
N CYS A 211 -27.90 53.51 -72.40
CA CYS A 211 -27.31 54.44 -73.38
C CYS A 211 -27.67 54.12 -74.85
N LEU A 212 -28.96 54.08 -75.21
CA LEU A 212 -29.37 54.19 -76.62
C LEU A 212 -30.70 54.94 -76.79
N GLY A 213 -30.61 56.16 -77.32
CA GLY A 213 -31.64 56.71 -78.21
C GLY A 213 -32.34 57.99 -77.75
N LEU A 214 -31.81 59.15 -78.15
CA LEU A 214 -32.62 60.35 -78.45
C LEU A 214 -32.28 60.82 -79.87
N PRO A 215 -33.22 60.76 -80.83
CA PRO A 215 -33.02 61.34 -82.15
C PRO A 215 -33.33 62.85 -82.17
N GLU A 216 -32.64 63.53 -83.09
CA GLU A 216 -32.74 64.93 -83.50
C GLU A 216 -34.17 65.52 -83.51
N LEU A 217 -34.27 66.82 -83.18
CA LEU A 217 -35.25 67.71 -83.80
C LEU A 217 -34.67 69.12 -83.98
N MET A 218 -34.72 69.56 -85.23
CA MET A 218 -34.14 70.78 -85.81
C MET A 218 -34.89 72.08 -85.45
N LEU A 219 -34.10 73.16 -85.35
CA LEU A 219 -34.29 74.52 -85.94
C LEU A 219 -35.45 75.41 -85.43
N PRO A 220 -35.41 76.76 -85.64
CA PRO A 220 -34.61 77.55 -86.60
C PRO A 220 -33.43 78.36 -86.04
#